data_AF-A0A167B3K0-F1
#
_entry.id   AF-A0A167B3K0-F1
#
_cell.length_a   1.000
_cell.length_b   1.000
_cell.length_c   1.000
_cell.angle_alpha   90.00
_cell.angle_beta   90.00
_cell.angle_gamma   90.00
#
_symmetry.space_group_name_H-M   'P 1'
#
loop_
_entity.id
_entity.type
_entity.pdbx_description
1 polymer ?
#
loop_
_entity_poly.entity_id
_entity_poly.type
_entity_poly.pdbx_seq_one_letter_code
_entity_poly.pdbx_strand_id
1 'polypeptide(L)'
;MLQAMLLVTVISALVFAALNFPDGMILVAWIQVAVAVFAALTTLGLSHFYERNRERSERELMRLATTDPLTGLANRMRLNDVFQRERAQAQRNGTALSLLVLDLDRFKQINDEHGVTSRTDPAYHPLAIPGSLRAC
;
A
#
# COMPACT_ATOMS: atom_id res chain seq x y z
N MET A 1 -0.08 7.57 14.93
CA MET A 1 -1.25 7.59 15.85
C MET A 1 -1.00 6.77 17.11
N LEU A 2 -0.67 5.48 17.02
CA LEU A 2 -0.38 4.62 18.19
C LEU A 2 0.70 5.19 19.12
N GLN A 3 1.80 5.70 18.56
CA GLN A 3 2.89 6.34 19.32
C GLN A 3 2.44 7.60 20.07
N ALA A 4 1.51 8.39 19.51
CA ALA A 4 1.03 9.61 20.15
C ALA A 4 0.12 9.30 21.35
N MET A 5 -0.75 8.29 21.24
CA MET A 5 -1.61 7.86 22.36
C MET A 5 -0.78 7.23 23.49
N LEU A 6 0.23 6.42 23.14
CA LEU A 6 1.15 5.82 24.13
C LEU A 6 1.94 6.90 24.88
N LEU A 7 2.42 7.94 24.19
CA LEU A 7 3.09 9.08 24.82
C LEU A 7 2.17 9.82 25.80
N VAL A 8 0.90 10.05 25.44
CA VAL A 8 -0.06 10.73 26.34
C VAL A 8 -0.26 9.93 27.63
N THR A 9 -0.46 8.61 27.54
CA THR A 9 -0.66 7.74 28.71
C THR A 9 0.60 7.65 29.59
N VAL A 10 1.78 7.59 28.97
CA VAL A 10 3.06 7.53 29.70
C VAL A 10 3.34 8.88 30.38
N ILE A 11 3.13 9.99 29.69
CA ILE A 11 3.33 11.34 30.25
C ILE A 11 2.36 11.58 31.41
N SER A 12 1.08 11.21 31.29
CA SER A 12 0.11 11.38 32.38
C SER A 12 0.48 10.53 33.60
N ALA A 13 0.93 9.28 33.40
CA ALA A 13 1.39 8.40 34.47
C ALA A 13 2.67 8.91 35.14
N LEU A 14 3.61 9.46 34.37
CA LEU A 14 4.84 10.07 34.89
C LEU A 14 4.56 11.34 35.68
N VAL A 15 3.65 12.19 35.21
CA VAL A 15 3.20 13.39 35.96
C VAL A 15 2.54 12.98 37.26
N PHE A 16 1.72 11.93 37.26
CA PHE A 16 1.12 11.38 38.46
C PHE A 16 2.20 10.81 39.42
N ALA A 17 3.19 10.08 38.93
CA ALA A 17 4.27 9.55 39.78
C ALA A 17 5.22 10.64 40.32
N ALA A 18 5.43 11.73 39.56
CA ALA A 18 6.34 12.82 39.91
C ALA A 18 5.76 13.83 40.91
N LEU A 19 4.43 13.96 40.94
CA LEU A 19 3.73 14.72 41.97
C LEU A 19 3.70 13.85 43.24
N ASN A 20 4.62 14.10 44.17
CA ASN A 20 4.61 13.46 45.49
C ASN A 20 3.32 13.85 46.23
N PHE A 21 2.28 13.02 46.13
CA PHE A 21 0.96 13.31 46.66
C PHE A 21 0.87 12.97 48.15
N PRO A 22 0.53 13.93 49.04
CA PRO A 22 0.21 13.66 50.44
C PRO A 22 -1.14 12.93 50.58
N ASP A 23 -1.33 12.29 51.75
CA ASP A 23 -2.47 11.40 52.05
C ASP A 23 -3.84 12.03 51.73
N GLY A 24 -4.61 11.40 50.84
CA GLY A 24 -6.01 11.77 50.55
C GLY A 24 -6.48 11.74 49.09
N MET A 25 -5.61 11.46 48.11
CA MET A 25 -5.92 11.62 46.68
C MET A 25 -6.46 10.38 45.96
N ILE A 26 -7.38 9.64 46.59
CA ILE A 26 -8.06 8.47 45.98
C ILE A 26 -8.76 8.85 44.66
N LEU A 27 -9.38 10.03 44.59
CA LEU A 27 -10.12 10.49 43.40
C LEU A 27 -9.24 10.63 42.15
N VAL A 28 -8.02 11.17 42.29
CA VAL A 28 -7.12 11.38 41.14
C VAL A 28 -6.55 10.06 40.63
N ALA A 29 -6.30 9.10 41.52
CA ALA A 29 -5.92 7.74 41.13
C ALA A 29 -7.04 7.08 40.29
N TRP A 30 -8.30 7.21 40.69
CA TRP A 30 -9.44 6.67 39.91
C TRP A 30 -9.61 7.37 38.56
N ILE A 31 -9.41 8.68 38.49
CA ILE A 31 -9.43 9.43 37.23
C ILE A 31 -8.32 8.92 36.29
N GLN A 32 -7.10 8.73 36.81
CA GLN A 32 -5.98 8.20 36.01
C GLN A 32 -6.25 6.79 35.50
N VAL A 33 -6.80 5.90 36.35
CA VAL A 33 -7.19 4.55 35.94
C VAL A 33 -8.27 4.61 34.85
N ALA A 34 -9.28 5.46 35.00
CA ALA A 34 -10.33 5.61 34.00
C ALA A 34 -9.78 6.10 32.64
N VAL A 35 -8.88 7.09 32.65
CA VAL A 35 -8.21 7.60 31.44
C VAL A 35 -7.37 6.51 30.78
N ALA A 36 -6.59 5.76 31.56
CA ALA A 36 -5.75 4.68 31.05
C ALA A 36 -6.58 3.55 30.42
N VAL A 37 -7.68 3.16 31.07
CA VAL A 37 -8.61 2.15 30.55
C VAL A 37 -9.26 2.62 29.25
N PHE A 38 -9.75 3.87 29.20
CA PHE A 38 -10.35 4.41 27.99
C PHE A 38 -9.34 4.47 26.82
N ALA A 39 -8.12 4.94 27.10
CA ALA A 39 -7.05 4.96 26.10
C ALA A 39 -6.67 3.54 25.60
N ALA A 40 -6.65 2.56 26.50
CA ALA A 40 -6.38 1.16 26.14
C ALA A 40 -7.50 0.57 25.26
N LEU A 41 -8.76 0.77 25.63
CA LEU A 41 -9.91 0.26 24.87
C LEU A 41 -9.98 0.86 23.47
N THR A 42 -9.77 2.17 23.35
CA THR A 42 -9.75 2.84 22.04
C THR A 42 -8.58 2.35 21.18
N THR A 43 -7.40 2.14 21.76
CA THR A 43 -6.23 1.59 21.06
C THR A 43 -6.48 0.18 20.55
N LEU A 44 -7.03 -0.71 21.39
CA LEU A 44 -7.35 -2.08 21.01
C LEU A 44 -8.43 -2.12 19.92
N GLY A 45 -9.47 -1.31 20.05
CA GLY A 45 -10.54 -1.19 19.06
C GLY A 45 -10.03 -0.68 17.71
N LEU A 46 -9.22 0.39 17.71
CA LEU A 46 -8.58 0.90 16.50
C LEU A 46 -7.66 -0.16 15.89
N SER A 47 -6.81 -0.82 16.67
CA SER A 47 -5.88 -1.84 16.15
C SER A 47 -6.63 -2.96 15.42
N HIS A 48 -7.70 -3.47 16.03
CA HIS A 48 -8.51 -4.51 15.41
C HIS A 48 -9.22 -4.02 14.14
N PHE A 49 -9.69 -2.77 14.14
CA PHE A 49 -10.28 -2.14 12.96
C PHE A 49 -9.25 -1.93 11.83
N TYR A 50 -8.02 -1.52 12.18
CA TYR A 50 -6.93 -1.33 11.23
C TYR A 50 -6.51 -2.65 10.58
N GLU A 51 -6.35 -3.72 11.36
CA GLU A 51 -6.01 -5.04 10.82
C GLU A 51 -7.06 -5.54 9.83
N ARG A 52 -8.35 -5.39 10.16
CA ARG A 52 -9.45 -5.77 9.24
C ARG A 52 -9.46 -4.99 7.94
N ASN A 53 -9.08 -3.71 7.97
CA ASN A 53 -9.05 -2.87 6.77
C ASN A 53 -7.72 -2.91 6.03
N ARG A 54 -6.65 -3.34 6.69
CA ARG A 54 -5.30 -3.39 6.12
C ARG A 54 -5.26 -4.20 4.84
N GLU A 55 -5.85 -5.39 4.85
CA GLU A 55 -5.86 -6.26 3.67
C GLU A 55 -6.64 -5.66 2.50
N ARG A 56 -7.68 -4.87 2.76
CA ARG A 56 -8.46 -4.20 1.70
C ARG A 56 -7.66 -3.06 1.09
N SER A 57 -7.07 -2.21 1.92
CA SER A 57 -6.22 -1.11 1.44
C SER A 57 -4.97 -1.61 0.73
N GLU A 58 -4.32 -2.66 1.23
CA GLU A 58 -3.17 -3.27 0.57
C GLU A 58 -3.57 -3.88 -0.78
N ARG A 59 -4.68 -4.62 -0.87
CA ARG A 59 -5.18 -5.16 -2.14
C ARG A 59 -5.59 -4.06 -3.12
N GLU A 60 -6.13 -2.96 -2.63
CA GLU A 60 -6.56 -1.83 -3.44
C GLU A 60 -5.37 -1.00 -3.95
N LEU A 61 -4.37 -0.75 -3.10
CA LEU A 61 -3.07 -0.21 -3.53
C LEU A 61 -2.42 -1.13 -4.56
N MET A 62 -2.43 -2.43 -4.33
CA MET A 62 -1.82 -3.41 -5.23
C MET A 62 -2.56 -3.46 -6.57
N ARG A 63 -3.90 -3.41 -6.57
CA ARG A 63 -4.71 -3.31 -7.80
C ARG A 63 -4.40 -2.03 -8.58
N LEU A 64 -4.40 -0.87 -7.92
CA LEU A 64 -4.09 0.41 -8.56
C LEU A 64 -2.66 0.47 -9.10
N ALA A 65 -1.73 -0.24 -8.46
CA ALA A 65 -0.34 -0.31 -8.86
C ALA A 65 0.00 -1.52 -9.74
N THR A 66 -0.96 -2.18 -10.41
CA THR A 66 -0.67 -3.34 -11.31
C THR A 66 -0.81 -3.04 -12.79
N THR A 67 -1.28 -1.84 -13.14
CA THR A 67 -1.50 -1.42 -14.52
C THR A 67 -0.73 -0.13 -14.76
N ASP A 68 -0.02 -0.06 -15.88
CA ASP A 68 0.64 1.17 -16.28
C ASP A 68 -0.40 2.13 -16.88
N PRO A 69 -0.61 3.33 -16.32
CA PRO A 69 -1.68 4.22 -16.76
C PRO A 69 -1.46 4.80 -18.17
N LEU A 70 -0.23 4.78 -18.67
CA LEU A 70 0.10 5.31 -19.99
C LEU A 70 -0.23 4.31 -21.11
N THR A 71 -0.13 3.01 -20.83
CA THR A 71 -0.33 1.95 -21.82
C THR A 71 -1.58 1.10 -21.56
N GLY A 72 -2.15 1.16 -20.36
CA GLY A 72 -3.22 0.26 -19.92
C GLY A 72 -2.77 -1.20 -19.76
N LEU A 73 -1.48 -1.50 -19.96
CA LEU A 73 -0.92 -2.84 -19.86
C LEU A 73 -0.56 -3.19 -18.42
N ALA A 74 -0.38 -4.49 -18.16
CA ALA A 74 0.20 -4.97 -16.91
C ALA A 74 1.55 -4.30 -16.70
N ASN A 75 1.74 -3.63 -15.56
CA ASN A 75 3.01 -3.02 -15.28
C ASN A 75 4.05 -4.06 -14.83
N ARG A 76 5.28 -3.59 -14.63
CA ARG A 76 6.41 -4.44 -14.22
C ARG A 76 6.14 -5.23 -12.94
N MET A 77 5.37 -4.67 -12.00
CA MET A 77 5.03 -5.35 -10.75
C MET A 77 4.14 -6.56 -11.03
N ARG A 78 3.08 -6.39 -11.84
CA ARG A 78 2.20 -7.49 -12.23
C ARG A 78 2.91 -8.56 -13.07
N LEU A 79 3.83 -8.15 -13.95
CA LEU A 79 4.66 -9.09 -14.71
C LEU A 79 5.48 -9.99 -13.77
N ASN A 80 6.11 -9.41 -12.74
CA ASN A 80 6.93 -10.15 -11.80
C ASN A 80 6.12 -11.18 -11.00
N ASP A 81 4.94 -10.78 -10.51
CA ASP A 81 4.06 -11.70 -9.76
C ASP A 81 3.61 -12.89 -10.61
N VAL A 82 3.18 -12.62 -11.85
CA VAL A 82 2.77 -13.66 -12.80
C VAL A 82 3.96 -14.56 -13.14
N PHE A 83 5.12 -13.99 -13.41
CA PHE A 83 6.33 -14.75 -13.74
C PHE A 83 6.74 -15.71 -12.61
N GLN A 84 6.72 -15.26 -11.35
CA GLN A 84 7.06 -16.14 -10.22
C GLN A 84 6.06 -17.29 -10.07
N ARG A 85 4.77 -17.01 -10.25
CA ARG A 85 3.72 -18.03 -10.18
C ARG A 85 3.88 -19.08 -11.29
N GLU A 86 4.05 -18.64 -12.54
CA GLU A 86 4.22 -19.53 -13.68
C GLU A 86 5.54 -20.31 -13.60
N ARG A 87 6.62 -19.70 -13.11
CA ARG A 87 7.90 -20.39 -12.86
C ARG A 87 7.74 -21.52 -11.85
N ALA A 88 7.07 -21.26 -10.72
CA ALA A 88 6.81 -22.29 -9.71
C ALA A 88 5.94 -23.42 -10.27
N GLN A 89 4.95 -23.10 -11.11
CA GLN A 89 4.11 -24.09 -11.77
C GLN A 89 4.88 -24.93 -12.80
N ALA A 90 5.71 -24.28 -13.62
CA ALA A 90 6.57 -24.93 -14.60
C ALA A 90 7.57 -25.89 -13.95
N GLN A 91 8.17 -25.48 -12.82
CA GLN A 91 9.05 -26.34 -12.02
C GLN A 91 8.33 -27.56 -11.46
N ARG A 92 7.10 -27.39 -10.94
CA ARG A 92 6.30 -28.51 -10.41
C ARG A 92 5.87 -29.49 -11.50
N ASN A 93 5.53 -28.97 -12.68
CA ASN A 93 4.99 -29.77 -13.77
C ASN A 93 6.07 -30.26 -14.76
N GLY A 94 7.32 -29.85 -14.57
CA GLY A 94 8.43 -30.15 -15.50
C GLY A 94 8.26 -29.52 -16.89
N THR A 95 7.46 -28.46 -17.03
CA THR A 95 7.18 -27.81 -18.31
C THR A 95 8.14 -26.67 -18.59
N ALA A 96 8.44 -26.40 -19.86
CA ALA A 96 9.25 -25.24 -20.26
C ALA A 96 8.47 -23.93 -20.10
N LEU A 97 9.15 -22.87 -19.69
CA LEU A 97 8.62 -21.50 -19.60
C LEU A 97 9.49 -20.58 -20.44
N SER A 98 8.88 -19.71 -21.26
CA SER A 98 9.57 -18.74 -22.11
C SER A 98 9.11 -17.31 -21.82
N LEU A 99 10.02 -16.34 -21.94
CA LEU A 99 9.76 -14.92 -21.74
C LEU A 99 10.23 -14.13 -22.96
N LEU A 100 9.36 -13.32 -23.54
CA LEU A 100 9.68 -12.41 -24.64
C LEU A 100 9.76 -10.99 -24.09
N VAL A 101 10.89 -10.32 -24.32
CA VAL A 101 11.07 -8.91 -23.98
C VAL A 101 11.22 -8.15 -25.29
N LEU A 102 10.38 -7.13 -25.47
CA LEU A 102 10.37 -6.25 -26.63
C LEU A 102 10.80 -4.87 -26.16
N ASP A 103 11.75 -4.27 -26.87
CA ASP A 103 12.14 -2.87 -26.70
C ASP A 103 11.84 -2.12 -28.01
N LEU A 104 11.32 -0.89 -27.89
CA LEU A 104 10.96 -0.08 -29.06
C LEU A 104 12.11 0.88 -29.36
N ASP A 105 12.92 0.51 -30.36
CA ASP A 105 14.03 1.35 -30.82
C ASP A 105 13.55 2.72 -31.32
N ARG A 106 14.26 3.78 -30.92
CA ARG A 106 14.01 5.18 -31.32
C ARG A 106 12.62 5.75 -30.94
N PHE A 107 11.93 5.15 -29.98
CA PHE A 107 10.66 5.69 -29.46
C PHE A 107 10.74 7.16 -29.03
N LYS A 108 11.92 7.63 -28.61
CA LYS A 108 12.18 9.04 -28.28
C LYS A 108 11.99 9.98 -29.48
N GLN A 109 12.48 9.62 -30.67
CA GLN A 109 12.29 10.46 -31.88
C GLN A 109 10.81 10.60 -32.24
N ILE A 110 10.04 9.52 -32.10
CA ILE A 110 8.59 9.54 -32.35
C ILE A 110 7.89 10.45 -31.33
N ASN A 111 8.22 10.33 -30.03
CA ASN A 111 7.66 11.21 -29.00
C ASN A 111 8.04 12.69 -29.19
N ASP A 112 9.26 12.95 -29.66
CA ASP A 112 9.76 14.30 -29.93
C ASP A 112 9.08 14.91 -31.18
N GLU A 113 8.81 14.09 -32.21
CA GLU A 113 8.11 14.51 -33.44
C GLU A 113 6.59 14.63 -33.28
N HIS A 114 5.96 13.83 -32.41
CA HIS A 114 4.52 13.85 -32.16
C HIS A 114 4.10 14.71 -30.97
N GLY A 115 5.06 15.38 -30.32
CA GLY A 115 4.82 16.42 -29.34
C GLY A 115 3.82 15.99 -28.26
N VAL A 116 4.15 14.99 -27.43
CA VAL A 116 3.39 14.70 -26.21
C VAL A 116 3.65 15.79 -25.18
N THR A 117 3.15 16.98 -25.49
CA THR A 117 3.08 18.11 -24.57
C THR A 117 1.90 17.84 -23.66
N SER A 118 2.20 17.68 -22.38
CA SER A 118 1.29 17.55 -21.24
C SER A 118 0.77 16.15 -20.89
N ARG A 119 1.35 15.68 -19.78
CA ARG A 119 1.01 14.52 -18.95
C ARG A 119 -0.28 14.73 -18.14
N THR A 120 -1.23 15.55 -18.61
CA THR A 120 -2.40 16.02 -17.83
C THR A 120 -3.68 16.13 -18.65
N ASP A 121 -3.90 15.23 -19.62
CA ASP A 121 -5.19 15.14 -20.30
C ASP A 121 -5.99 13.90 -19.83
N PRO A 122 -7.16 14.06 -19.18
CA PRO A 122 -8.02 12.95 -18.78
C PRO A 122 -8.69 12.23 -19.97
N ALA A 123 -8.54 12.75 -21.20
CA ALA A 123 -9.09 12.13 -22.41
C ALA A 123 -8.14 11.15 -23.12
N TYR A 124 -7.06 10.70 -22.47
CA TYR A 124 -6.18 9.67 -23.06
C TYR A 124 -6.90 8.31 -23.13
N HIS A 125 -7.54 8.07 -24.27
CA HIS A 125 -8.11 6.77 -24.60
C HIS A 125 -6.96 5.78 -24.87
N PRO A 126 -6.98 4.57 -24.29
CA PRO A 126 -6.00 3.54 -24.61
C PRO A 126 -6.03 3.28 -26.11
N LEU A 127 -4.89 3.44 -26.77
CA LEU A 127 -4.67 2.99 -28.14
C LEU A 127 -4.96 1.48 -28.19
N ALA A 128 -6.19 1.11 -28.54
CA ALA A 128 -6.53 -0.23 -28.96
C ALA A 128 -5.87 -0.44 -30.32
N ILE A 129 -4.67 -1.04 -30.34
CA ILE A 129 -4.00 -1.44 -31.57
C ILE A 129 -4.82 -2.60 -32.17
N PRO A 130 -5.55 -2.42 -33.28
CA PRO A 130 -6.27 -3.49 -33.93
C PRO A 130 -5.35 -4.10 -34.99
N GLY A 131 -4.81 -5.30 -34.76
CA GLY A 131 -4.12 -6.01 -35.84
C GLY A 131 -3.08 -7.04 -35.42
N SER A 132 -3.50 -8.31 -35.49
CA SER A 132 -2.74 -9.49 -35.93
C SER A 132 -1.23 -9.51 -35.69
N LEU A 133 -0.80 -10.01 -34.53
CA LEU A 133 0.50 -10.66 -34.39
C LEU A 133 0.40 -12.10 -34.91
N ARG A 134 0.73 -12.30 -36.19
CA ARG A 134 1.13 -13.62 -36.68
C ARG A 134 2.54 -13.87 -36.14
N ALA A 135 2.68 -14.87 -35.27
CA ALA A 135 3.97 -15.41 -34.91
C ALA A 135 4.58 -16.10 -36.14
N CYS A 136 5.81 -15.71 -36.49
CA CYS A 136 6.72 -16.53 -37.28
C CYS A 136 7.51 -17.43 -36.35
#